data_AF-A0A4Q3E1T9-F1
#
_entry.id   AF-A0A4Q3E1T9-F1
#
_cell.length_a   1.000
_cell.length_b   1.000
_cell.length_c   1.000
_cell.angle_alpha   90.00
_cell.angle_beta   90.00
_cell.angle_gamma   90.00
#
_symmetry.space_group_name_H-M   'P 1'
#
loop_
_entity.id
_entity.type
_entity.pdbx_description
1 polymer ?
#
loop_
_entity_poly.entity_id
_entity_poly.type
_entity_poly.pdbx_seq_one_letter_code
_entity_poly.pdbx_strand_id
1 'polypeptide(L)'
;MRKFTLALSLAALLPMASQAQRYLGIANSNWSGTNGVYLNPANLGDSRHKFTIDLFSVNVGINNSLTKIQAYDAVNGLLSDDSANLGKYIIPSGNDKFNILAMGEVRGPGAMISLGAKHGIAITTRVRSMFQFNDFNSVLAKNLLDNEYAPTSTNKFKSDAFNWTQNTWAEVGLSYGGVIYEKEKHAVKGGITLRYLKGVGYTAITSDNLDGEYQTTQTDPILRIYNTNLHYGTAGISVGSGLDASKITDYFTAKNTGGGVGADLGFVYEFRPKYKDNLYDMDNKTGIMDRSKPSYKLRISAAVTDIGSINYKTGNKVINFANKTSAPADIKGSELANRVNDYQSLVSYLDSRGIAGDSGTGTQKTKLKLPTMLMIGADYHAVKNLY
;
A
#
# COMPACT_ATOMS: atom_id res chain seq x y z
N MET A 1 -35.13 22.71 -13.49
CA MET A 1 -35.27 21.25 -13.61
C MET A 1 -34.30 20.65 -14.64
N ARG A 2 -34.30 21.06 -15.92
CA ARG A 2 -33.42 20.48 -16.97
C ARG A 2 -31.90 20.47 -16.67
N LYS A 3 -31.37 21.50 -15.98
CA LYS A 3 -29.95 21.55 -15.59
C LYS A 3 -29.61 20.59 -14.43
N PHE A 4 -30.58 20.28 -13.58
CA PHE A 4 -30.43 19.37 -12.44
C PHE A 4 -30.46 17.91 -12.92
N THR A 5 -31.36 17.59 -13.84
CA THR A 5 -31.39 16.28 -14.51
C THR A 5 -30.14 16.04 -15.36
N LEU A 6 -29.62 17.05 -16.05
CA LEU A 6 -28.37 16.90 -16.83
C LEU A 6 -27.16 16.61 -15.94
N ALA A 7 -27.04 17.29 -14.80
CA ALA A 7 -25.97 17.04 -13.83
C ALA A 7 -26.08 15.63 -13.19
N LEU A 8 -27.30 15.19 -12.90
CA LEU A 8 -27.57 13.86 -12.36
C LEU A 8 -27.28 12.75 -13.39
N SER A 9 -27.61 12.97 -14.67
CA SER A 9 -27.27 12.04 -15.75
C SER A 9 -25.77 12.00 -16.05
N LEU A 10 -25.06 13.11 -15.91
CA LEU A 10 -23.60 13.14 -16.09
C LEU A 10 -22.87 12.46 -14.92
N ALA A 11 -23.38 12.60 -13.70
CA ALA A 11 -22.88 11.89 -12.52
C ALA A 11 -23.15 10.38 -12.58
N ALA A 12 -24.27 9.97 -13.19
CA ALA A 12 -24.61 8.55 -13.42
C ALA A 12 -23.79 7.89 -14.54
N LEU A 13 -23.14 8.68 -15.41
CA LEU A 13 -22.27 8.20 -16.49
C LEU A 13 -20.79 8.07 -16.09
N LEU A 14 -20.41 8.53 -14.89
CA LEU A 14 -19.09 8.26 -14.34
C LEU A 14 -19.11 6.83 -13.78
N PRO A 15 -18.34 5.88 -14.34
CA PRO A 15 -18.32 4.52 -13.82
C PRO A 15 -17.81 4.52 -12.37
N MET A 16 -18.75 4.34 -11.42
CA MET A 16 -18.46 4.13 -10.00
C MET A 16 -17.96 2.71 -9.78
N ALA A 17 -16.72 2.45 -10.18
CA ALA A 17 -15.98 1.25 -9.82
C ALA A 17 -14.53 1.61 -9.48
N SER A 18 -14.35 2.57 -8.57
CA SER A 18 -13.06 2.87 -7.95
C SER A 18 -13.02 2.31 -6.53
N GLN A 19 -12.98 0.99 -6.39
CA GLN A 19 -12.77 0.29 -5.12
C GLN A 19 -11.27 0.26 -4.79
N ALA A 20 -10.68 1.42 -4.49
CA ALA A 20 -9.27 1.53 -4.05
C ALA A 20 -8.93 2.86 -3.35
N GLN A 21 -9.89 3.54 -2.72
CA GLN A 21 -9.62 4.83 -2.07
C GLN A 21 -8.96 4.62 -0.69
N ARG A 22 -7.75 5.18 -0.52
CA ARG A 22 -6.99 5.18 0.75
C ARG A 22 -7.28 6.46 1.52
N TYR A 23 -7.34 6.39 2.85
CA TYR A 23 -7.65 7.55 3.72
C TYR A 23 -8.93 8.30 3.30
N LEU A 24 -10.06 7.58 3.28
CA LEU A 24 -11.38 8.20 3.20
C LEU A 24 -11.59 9.13 4.40
N GLY A 25 -11.97 10.39 4.16
CA GLY A 25 -12.17 11.40 5.21
C GLY A 25 -11.16 12.54 5.15
N ILE A 26 -10.40 12.76 6.23
CA ILE A 26 -9.67 14.02 6.48
C ILE A 26 -8.67 14.40 5.38
N ALA A 27 -8.08 13.43 4.68
CA ALA A 27 -7.10 13.68 3.63
C ALA A 27 -7.71 14.38 2.40
N ASN A 28 -9.00 14.12 2.11
CA ASN A 28 -9.74 14.78 1.04
C ASN A 28 -10.43 16.08 1.50
N SER A 29 -10.35 16.39 2.80
CA SER A 29 -10.94 17.58 3.36
C SER A 29 -10.21 18.82 2.86
N ASN A 30 -10.98 19.90 2.75
CA ASN A 30 -10.47 21.25 2.63
C ASN A 30 -9.53 21.66 3.79
N TRP A 31 -9.57 20.95 4.92
CA TRP A 31 -8.73 21.21 6.10
C TRP A 31 -7.77 20.06 6.39
N SER A 32 -7.32 19.34 5.35
CA SER A 32 -6.51 18.12 5.48
C SER A 32 -5.14 18.31 6.14
N GLY A 33 -4.58 19.52 6.18
CA GLY A 33 -3.23 19.75 6.68
C GLY A 33 -2.19 18.90 5.94
N THR A 34 -1.27 18.26 6.67
CA THR A 34 -0.27 17.37 6.03
C THR A 34 -0.90 16.13 5.39
N ASN A 35 -2.08 15.70 5.83
CA ASN A 35 -2.74 14.50 5.29
C ASN A 35 -3.11 14.64 3.80
N GLY A 36 -3.38 15.87 3.34
CA GLY A 36 -3.67 16.14 1.93
C GLY A 36 -2.45 16.10 1.02
N VAL A 37 -1.24 16.23 1.60
CA VAL A 37 0.04 16.18 0.86
C VAL A 37 0.29 14.78 0.32
N TYR A 38 -0.08 13.74 1.06
CA TYR A 38 0.04 12.34 0.64
C TYR A 38 -0.85 11.98 -0.56
N LEU A 39 -1.93 12.74 -0.79
CA LEU A 39 -2.77 12.58 -1.98
C LEU A 39 -2.27 13.44 -3.14
N ASN A 40 -1.93 14.69 -2.86
CA ASN A 40 -1.45 15.62 -3.87
C ASN A 40 -0.64 16.75 -3.22
N PRO A 41 0.67 16.88 -3.50
CA PRO A 41 1.50 17.92 -2.89
C PRO A 41 1.09 19.35 -3.28
N ALA A 42 0.33 19.54 -4.36
CA ALA A 42 -0.20 20.86 -4.72
C ALA A 42 -1.21 21.41 -3.69
N ASN A 43 -1.75 20.56 -2.81
CA ASN A 43 -2.62 20.96 -1.71
C ASN A 43 -1.93 21.83 -0.65
N LEU A 44 -0.58 21.87 -0.65
CA LEU A 44 0.18 22.84 0.15
C LEU A 44 -0.01 24.28 -0.32
N GLY A 45 -0.28 24.46 -1.62
CA GLY A 45 -0.57 25.76 -2.19
C GLY A 45 -1.93 26.24 -1.72
N ASP A 46 -1.98 27.50 -1.26
CA ASP A 46 -3.22 28.10 -0.78
C ASP A 46 -3.89 27.28 0.34
N SER A 47 -3.07 26.86 1.31
CA SER A 47 -3.55 26.17 2.49
C SER A 47 -4.39 27.06 3.38
N ARG A 48 -5.41 26.46 4.00
CA ARG A 48 -6.27 27.13 4.99
C ARG A 48 -5.62 27.20 6.37
N HIS A 49 -4.60 26.38 6.60
CA HIS A 49 -3.84 26.35 7.84
C HIS A 49 -2.55 27.13 7.68
N LYS A 50 -2.24 28.03 8.62
CA LYS A 50 -0.91 28.66 8.68
C LYS A 50 0.16 27.66 9.12
N PHE A 51 -0.24 26.77 10.02
CA PHE A 51 0.61 25.75 10.61
C PHE A 51 -0.23 24.52 10.94
N THR A 52 0.34 23.33 10.77
CA THR A 52 -0.27 22.08 11.20
C THR A 52 0.82 21.16 11.74
N ILE A 53 0.51 20.47 12.83
CA ILE A 53 1.28 19.36 13.36
C ILE A 53 0.38 18.13 13.29
N ASP A 54 0.91 17.06 12.72
CA ASP A 54 0.34 15.73 12.81
C ASP A 54 1.24 14.93 13.75
N LEU A 55 0.69 14.33 14.79
CA LEU A 55 1.46 13.56 15.77
C LEU A 55 1.67 12.13 15.29
N PHE A 56 0.57 11.44 15.03
CA PHE A 56 0.58 10.13 14.41
C PHE A 56 -0.77 9.81 13.77
N SER A 57 -0.77 8.90 12.81
CA SER A 57 -1.98 8.34 12.22
C SER A 57 -1.71 6.89 11.82
N VAL A 58 -2.70 6.03 11.98
CA VAL A 58 -2.63 4.63 11.56
C VAL A 58 -3.69 4.39 10.49
N ASN A 59 -3.30 3.69 9.43
CA ASN A 59 -4.22 3.22 8.41
C ASN A 59 -3.90 1.77 8.07
N VAL A 60 -4.96 0.97 8.00
CA VAL A 60 -4.89 -0.43 7.57
C VAL A 60 -5.94 -0.59 6.47
N GLY A 61 -5.59 -1.32 5.42
CA GLY A 61 -6.49 -1.61 4.32
C GLY A 61 -6.20 -2.98 3.74
N ILE A 62 -7.26 -3.70 3.37
CA ILE A 62 -7.17 -5.00 2.71
C ILE A 62 -8.10 -4.97 1.51
N ASN A 63 -7.52 -5.11 0.31
CA ASN A 63 -8.26 -5.31 -0.93
C ASN A 63 -8.10 -6.78 -1.35
N ASN A 64 -9.16 -7.38 -1.87
CA ASN A 64 -9.11 -8.77 -2.28
C ASN A 64 -10.12 -9.04 -3.39
N SER A 65 -9.83 -10.05 -4.22
CA SER A 65 -10.78 -10.59 -5.20
C SER A 65 -11.58 -11.77 -4.66
N LEU A 66 -11.45 -12.08 -3.36
CA LEU A 66 -12.29 -13.08 -2.70
C LEU A 66 -13.65 -12.47 -2.37
N THR A 67 -14.68 -13.30 -2.33
CA THR A 67 -16.04 -12.77 -2.21
C THR A 67 -16.37 -12.33 -0.78
N LYS A 68 -15.59 -12.73 0.24
CA LYS A 68 -15.82 -12.35 1.66
C LYS A 68 -14.52 -12.31 2.49
N ILE A 69 -14.24 -11.16 3.09
CA ILE A 69 -13.34 -11.04 4.25
C ILE A 69 -14.20 -10.64 5.44
N GLN A 70 -14.12 -11.38 6.55
CA GLN A 70 -14.77 -11.03 7.80
C GLN A 70 -13.99 -9.88 8.48
N ALA A 71 -14.19 -8.66 7.98
CA ALA A 71 -13.35 -7.51 8.34
C ALA A 71 -13.34 -7.17 9.83
N TYR A 72 -14.48 -7.31 10.52
CA TYR A 72 -14.56 -7.08 11.97
C TYR A 72 -13.70 -8.08 12.74
N ASP A 73 -13.82 -9.36 12.41
CA ASP A 73 -13.07 -10.43 13.10
C ASP A 73 -11.59 -10.43 12.72
N ALA A 74 -11.25 -10.09 11.47
CA ALA A 74 -9.87 -9.90 11.03
C ALA A 74 -9.18 -8.75 11.78
N VAL A 75 -9.88 -7.63 11.97
CA VAL A 75 -9.37 -6.49 12.75
C VAL A 75 -9.27 -6.83 14.24
N ASN A 76 -10.27 -7.50 14.82
CA ASN A 76 -10.19 -7.95 16.22
C ASN A 76 -9.07 -8.98 16.43
N GLY A 77 -8.85 -9.88 15.48
CA GLY A 77 -7.74 -10.85 15.49
C GLY A 77 -6.37 -10.20 15.33
N LEU A 78 -6.26 -9.08 14.61
CA LEU A 78 -5.05 -8.26 14.52
C LEU A 78 -4.73 -7.52 15.83
N LEU A 79 -5.76 -7.19 16.61
CA LEU A 79 -5.64 -6.49 17.89
C LEU A 79 -5.49 -7.44 19.09
N SER A 80 -5.64 -8.75 18.88
CA SER A 80 -5.41 -9.78 19.88
C SER A 80 -4.04 -10.46 19.66
N ASP A 81 -3.56 -11.17 20.68
CA ASP A 81 -2.31 -11.96 20.61
C ASP A 81 -2.38 -13.12 19.57
N ASP A 82 -3.52 -13.33 18.91
CA ASP A 82 -3.79 -14.37 17.90
C ASP A 82 -3.65 -13.87 16.43
N SER A 83 -2.97 -12.74 16.22
CA SER A 83 -2.71 -12.12 14.91
C SER A 83 -2.06 -13.04 13.85
N ALA A 84 -1.56 -14.21 14.27
CA ALA A 84 -0.99 -15.25 13.41
C ALA A 84 -2.04 -16.02 12.58
N ASN A 85 -3.34 -15.96 12.92
CA ASN A 85 -4.39 -16.78 12.31
C ASN A 85 -5.26 -16.05 11.27
N LEU A 86 -4.74 -15.02 10.58
CA LEU A 86 -5.50 -14.27 9.56
C LEU A 86 -6.09 -15.14 8.44
N GLY A 87 -5.48 -16.31 8.18
CA GLY A 87 -5.94 -17.26 7.19
C GLY A 87 -7.36 -17.80 7.42
N LYS A 88 -7.83 -17.88 8.67
CA LYS A 88 -9.22 -18.29 8.98
C LYS A 88 -10.28 -17.29 8.51
N TYR A 89 -9.89 -16.03 8.32
CA TYR A 89 -10.78 -14.96 7.86
C TYR A 89 -10.75 -14.77 6.33
N ILE A 90 -9.91 -15.56 5.65
CA ILE A 90 -9.78 -15.61 4.20
C ILE A 90 -10.60 -16.82 3.74
N ILE A 91 -11.80 -16.57 3.23
CA ILE A 91 -12.65 -17.63 2.68
C ILE A 91 -12.56 -17.58 1.15
N PRO A 92 -11.86 -18.53 0.50
CA PRO A 92 -11.83 -18.59 -0.95
C PRO A 92 -13.23 -18.90 -1.47
N SER A 93 -13.81 -17.96 -2.20
CA SER A 93 -14.98 -18.23 -3.04
C SER A 93 -14.53 -18.82 -4.37
N GLY A 94 -15.41 -19.57 -5.03
CA GLY A 94 -15.12 -20.54 -6.12
C GLY A 94 -14.42 -20.08 -7.40
N ASN A 95 -13.59 -19.04 -7.38
CA ASN A 95 -12.56 -18.80 -8.39
C ASN A 95 -11.33 -19.66 -8.10
N ASP A 96 -10.69 -20.20 -9.14
CA ASP A 96 -9.47 -21.00 -9.01
C ASP A 96 -8.25 -20.19 -8.51
N LYS A 97 -8.30 -18.85 -8.68
CA LYS A 97 -7.24 -17.92 -8.29
C LYS A 97 -7.79 -16.71 -7.56
N PHE A 98 -6.97 -16.11 -6.71
CA PHE A 98 -7.31 -14.87 -6.04
C PHE A 98 -6.13 -13.91 -5.87
N ASN A 99 -6.47 -12.65 -5.62
CA ASN A 99 -5.56 -11.57 -5.33
C ASN A 99 -5.88 -11.02 -3.94
N ILE A 100 -4.85 -10.76 -3.14
CA ILE A 100 -4.94 -10.01 -1.88
C ILE A 100 -3.90 -8.90 -1.93
N LEU A 101 -4.29 -7.71 -1.52
CA LEU A 101 -3.41 -6.59 -1.26
C LEU A 101 -3.75 -6.03 0.13
N ALA A 102 -2.95 -6.39 1.12
CA ALA A 102 -3.01 -5.81 2.45
C ALA A 102 -1.94 -4.73 2.60
N MET A 103 -2.28 -3.66 3.32
CA MET A 103 -1.39 -2.55 3.59
C MET A 103 -1.60 -2.07 5.02
N GLY A 104 -0.49 -1.83 5.72
CA GLY A 104 -0.44 -1.05 6.95
C GLY A 104 0.40 0.20 6.72
N GLU A 105 -0.07 1.34 7.20
CA GLU A 105 0.66 2.61 7.19
C GLU A 105 0.56 3.23 8.59
N VAL A 106 1.71 3.64 9.13
CA VAL A 106 1.78 4.47 10.33
C VAL A 106 2.51 5.75 9.95
N ARG A 107 1.79 6.88 10.00
CA ARG A 107 2.38 8.21 9.87
C ARG A 107 2.87 8.64 11.24
N GLY A 108 4.10 9.08 11.31
CA GLY A 108 4.68 9.67 12.51
C GLY A 108 4.49 11.19 12.51
N PRO A 109 5.30 11.89 13.33
CA PRO A 109 5.28 13.33 13.39
C PRO A 109 5.52 13.96 12.01
N GLY A 110 4.65 14.90 11.67
CA GLY A 110 4.74 15.71 10.46
C GLY A 110 4.36 17.14 10.79
N ALA A 111 4.90 18.08 10.02
CA ALA A 111 4.57 19.49 10.17
C ALA A 111 4.44 20.16 8.81
N MET A 112 3.52 21.11 8.74
CA MET A 112 3.32 21.96 7.57
C MET A 112 3.33 23.41 8.02
N ILE A 113 4.00 24.27 7.23
CA ILE A 113 4.00 25.73 7.41
C ILE A 113 3.62 26.37 6.07
N SER A 114 2.67 27.30 6.12
CA SER A 114 2.32 28.14 4.98
C SER A 114 3.27 29.33 4.90
N LEU A 115 3.95 29.48 3.76
CA LEU A 115 4.87 30.56 3.45
C LEU A 115 4.10 31.68 2.74
N GLY A 116 3.57 32.59 3.55
CA GLY A 116 2.67 33.64 3.08
C GLY A 116 1.35 33.06 2.57
N ALA A 117 0.80 33.69 1.54
CA ALA A 117 -0.54 33.36 1.05
C ALA A 117 -0.54 32.20 0.05
N LYS A 118 0.52 32.05 -0.76
CA LYS A 118 0.49 31.21 -1.96
C LYS A 118 1.26 29.89 -1.84
N HIS A 119 2.18 29.77 -0.90
CA HIS A 119 3.14 28.66 -0.84
C HIS A 119 3.06 27.94 0.50
N GLY A 120 3.48 26.68 0.52
CA GLY A 120 3.60 25.90 1.74
C GLY A 120 4.72 24.88 1.63
N ILE A 121 5.35 24.60 2.77
CA ILE A 121 6.33 23.52 2.93
C ILE A 121 5.81 22.53 3.97
N ALA A 122 6.14 21.26 3.79
CA ALA A 122 5.84 20.24 4.79
C ALA A 122 6.96 19.21 4.92
N ILE A 123 7.18 18.75 6.14
CA ILE A 123 7.97 17.57 6.46
C ILE A 123 7.03 16.48 6.95
N THR A 124 7.22 15.26 6.45
CA THR A 124 6.39 14.11 6.80
C THR A 124 7.25 12.90 7.12
N THR A 125 6.78 12.07 8.04
CA THR A 125 7.39 10.77 8.35
C THR A 125 6.33 9.69 8.28
N ARG A 126 6.67 8.53 7.71
CA ARG A 126 5.78 7.37 7.72
C ARG A 126 6.52 6.05 7.61
N VAL A 127 5.91 4.99 8.11
CA VAL A 127 6.29 3.60 7.86
C VAL A 127 5.14 2.93 7.12
N ARG A 128 5.46 2.16 6.09
CA ARG A 128 4.51 1.36 5.32
C ARG A 128 4.94 -0.09 5.31
N SER A 129 3.96 -0.98 5.43
CA SER A 129 4.09 -2.39 5.10
C SER A 129 3.04 -2.73 4.07
N MET A 130 3.44 -3.45 3.03
CA MET A 130 2.54 -3.97 2.01
C MET A 130 2.76 -5.45 1.86
N PHE A 131 1.66 -6.16 1.75
CA PHE A 131 1.59 -7.60 1.57
C PHE A 131 0.66 -7.89 0.39
N GLN A 132 1.13 -8.69 -0.54
CA GLN A 132 0.41 -9.00 -1.77
C GLN A 132 0.48 -10.48 -2.08
N PHE A 133 -0.67 -11.06 -2.40
CA PHE A 133 -0.79 -12.26 -3.22
C PHE A 133 -1.39 -11.88 -4.56
N ASN A 134 -0.81 -12.36 -5.65
CA ASN A 134 -1.35 -12.20 -6.99
C ASN A 134 -1.45 -13.55 -7.68
N ASP A 135 -2.62 -13.82 -8.27
CA ASP A 135 -2.94 -15.05 -8.99
C ASP A 135 -2.70 -16.33 -8.17
N PHE A 136 -2.85 -16.25 -6.85
CA PHE A 136 -2.59 -17.38 -5.96
C PHE A 136 -3.74 -18.39 -6.02
N ASN A 137 -3.41 -19.68 -6.07
CA ASN A 137 -4.41 -20.73 -6.21
C ASN A 137 -5.30 -20.83 -4.95
N SER A 138 -6.61 -20.79 -5.15
CA SER A 138 -7.60 -20.80 -4.05
C SER A 138 -7.63 -22.11 -3.27
N VAL A 139 -7.40 -23.24 -3.93
CA VAL A 139 -7.29 -24.56 -3.27
C VAL A 139 -6.03 -24.58 -2.41
N LEU A 140 -4.89 -24.13 -2.94
CA LEU A 140 -3.64 -24.04 -2.18
C LEU A 140 -3.79 -23.14 -0.95
N ALA A 141 -4.40 -21.95 -1.09
CA ALA A 141 -4.62 -21.06 0.04
C ALA A 141 -5.55 -21.64 1.09
N LYS A 142 -6.67 -22.26 0.69
CA LYS A 142 -7.59 -22.89 1.65
C LYS A 142 -6.88 -23.96 2.47
N ASN A 143 -6.00 -24.74 1.84
CA ASN A 143 -5.28 -25.81 2.51
C ASN A 143 -4.08 -25.29 3.35
N LEU A 144 -3.46 -24.17 3.00
CA LEU A 144 -2.30 -23.64 3.74
C LEU A 144 -2.63 -22.59 4.81
N LEU A 145 -3.73 -21.86 4.65
CA LEU A 145 -4.06 -20.70 5.47
C LEU A 145 -5.18 -21.00 6.48
N ASP A 146 -6.09 -21.93 6.18
CA ASP A 146 -7.15 -22.33 7.09
C ASP A 146 -6.68 -23.54 7.93
N ASN A 147 -6.15 -23.25 9.12
CA ASN A 147 -5.67 -24.27 10.06
C ASN A 147 -6.80 -25.20 10.56
N GLU A 148 -8.06 -24.82 10.40
CA GLU A 148 -9.24 -25.64 10.76
C GLU A 148 -9.76 -26.45 9.56
N TYR A 149 -9.28 -26.16 8.35
CA TYR A 149 -9.67 -26.91 7.17
C TYR A 149 -8.99 -28.28 7.12
N ALA A 150 -9.74 -29.30 7.54
CA ALA A 150 -9.39 -30.70 7.38
C ALA A 150 -10.14 -31.30 6.19
N PRO A 151 -9.57 -31.33 4.98
CA PRO A 151 -10.25 -31.95 3.84
C PRO A 151 -10.40 -33.46 4.08
N THR A 152 -11.58 -33.99 3.78
CA THR A 152 -11.90 -35.42 3.95
C THR A 152 -11.37 -36.29 2.81
N SER A 153 -10.80 -35.68 1.76
CA SER A 153 -10.23 -36.34 0.58
C SER A 153 -8.98 -35.61 0.08
N THR A 154 -8.14 -36.31 -0.70
CA THR A 154 -6.96 -35.71 -1.35
C THR A 154 -7.39 -34.65 -2.35
N ASN A 155 -6.89 -33.43 -2.16
CA ASN A 155 -7.16 -32.29 -3.04
C ASN A 155 -5.98 -32.04 -3.95
N LYS A 156 -6.11 -32.38 -5.23
CA LYS A 156 -5.12 -32.03 -6.24
C LYS A 156 -5.27 -30.58 -6.64
N PHE A 157 -4.15 -29.90 -6.87
CA PHE A 157 -4.15 -28.54 -7.40
C PHE A 157 -3.04 -28.38 -8.43
N LYS A 158 -3.31 -27.51 -9.40
CA LYS A 158 -2.32 -27.03 -10.35
C LYS A 158 -2.29 -25.52 -10.24
N SER A 159 -1.20 -24.98 -9.71
CA SER A 159 -1.03 -23.53 -9.66
C SER A 159 -0.17 -23.10 -10.83
N ASP A 160 -0.73 -22.26 -11.69
CA ASP A 160 0.06 -21.49 -12.64
C ASP A 160 0.90 -20.44 -11.89
N ALA A 161 1.57 -19.58 -12.67
CA ALA A 161 2.40 -18.52 -12.13
C ALA A 161 1.66 -17.66 -11.11
N PHE A 162 2.29 -17.46 -9.95
CA PHE A 162 1.78 -16.63 -8.86
C PHE A 162 2.91 -15.79 -8.25
N ASN A 163 2.53 -14.72 -7.55
CA ASN A 163 3.47 -14.03 -6.69
C ASN A 163 2.93 -13.81 -5.29
N TRP A 164 3.84 -13.85 -4.34
CA TRP A 164 3.68 -13.38 -2.99
C TRP A 164 4.79 -12.39 -2.71
N THR A 165 4.45 -11.18 -2.26
CA THR A 165 5.44 -10.16 -1.91
C THR A 165 5.02 -9.46 -0.65
N GLN A 166 5.96 -9.35 0.28
CA GLN A 166 5.87 -8.51 1.45
C GLN A 166 7.02 -7.52 1.44
N ASN A 167 6.74 -6.25 1.70
CA ASN A 167 7.76 -5.21 1.77
C ASN A 167 7.39 -4.20 2.86
N THR A 168 8.35 -3.87 3.73
CA THR A 168 8.22 -2.86 4.77
C THR A 168 9.31 -1.81 4.61
N TRP A 169 8.93 -0.54 4.66
CA TRP A 169 9.87 0.57 4.53
C TRP A 169 9.41 1.82 5.27
N ALA A 170 10.39 2.63 5.67
CA ALA A 170 10.20 3.93 6.30
C ALA A 170 10.52 5.06 5.31
N GLU A 171 9.91 6.22 5.52
CA GLU A 171 10.04 7.38 4.66
C GLU A 171 10.13 8.66 5.45
N VAL A 172 10.98 9.56 4.95
CA VAL A 172 10.99 10.98 5.34
C VAL A 172 10.77 11.81 4.08
N GLY A 173 9.69 12.57 4.07
CA GLY A 173 9.27 13.40 2.95
C GLY A 173 9.49 14.88 3.21
N LEU A 174 9.99 15.60 2.22
CA LEU A 174 10.01 17.06 2.16
C LEU A 174 9.17 17.49 0.96
N SER A 175 8.20 18.35 1.22
CA SER A 175 7.19 18.74 0.24
C SER A 175 7.15 20.26 0.08
N TYR A 176 6.93 20.71 -1.14
CA TYR A 176 6.67 22.11 -1.47
C TYR A 176 5.50 22.18 -2.44
N GLY A 177 4.58 23.11 -2.21
CA GLY A 177 3.52 23.39 -3.16
C GLY A 177 3.09 24.85 -3.12
N GLY A 178 2.50 25.30 -4.22
CA GLY A 178 2.09 26.68 -4.35
C GLY A 178 1.07 26.96 -5.43
N VAL A 179 0.45 28.13 -5.35
CA VAL A 179 -0.39 28.69 -6.42
C VAL A 179 0.53 29.22 -7.53
N ILE A 180 0.50 28.55 -8.69
CA ILE A 180 1.33 28.88 -9.84
C ILE A 180 0.65 29.96 -10.69
N TYR A 181 -0.68 29.91 -10.78
CA TYR A 181 -1.47 30.89 -11.53
C TYR A 181 -2.77 31.20 -10.78
N GLU A 182 -3.12 32.47 -10.69
CA GLU A 182 -4.34 32.94 -10.04
C GLU A 182 -4.81 34.21 -10.73
N LYS A 183 -5.94 34.13 -11.44
CA LYS A 183 -6.57 35.27 -12.10
C LYS A 183 -8.09 35.13 -12.03
N GLU A 184 -8.73 36.09 -11.37
CA GLU A 184 -10.18 36.17 -11.20
C GLU A 184 -10.78 34.82 -10.76
N LYS A 185 -11.49 34.15 -11.67
CA LYS A 185 -12.24 32.92 -11.42
C LYS A 185 -11.39 31.65 -11.49
N HIS A 186 -10.11 31.75 -11.82
CA HIS A 186 -9.26 30.59 -12.12
C HIS A 186 -8.03 30.57 -11.24
N ALA A 187 -7.79 29.44 -10.58
CA ALA A 187 -6.57 29.19 -9.83
C ALA A 187 -5.97 27.84 -10.21
N VAL A 188 -4.65 27.80 -10.34
CA VAL A 188 -3.86 26.61 -10.63
C VAL A 188 -2.78 26.48 -9.58
N LYS A 189 -2.65 25.28 -9.03
CA LYS A 189 -1.68 24.92 -8.00
C LYS A 189 -0.82 23.77 -8.50
N GLY A 190 0.44 23.77 -8.10
CA GLY A 190 1.32 22.63 -8.31
C GLY A 190 2.16 22.37 -7.08
N GLY A 191 2.66 21.15 -6.97
CA GLY A 191 3.52 20.76 -5.87
C GLY A 191 4.36 19.54 -6.19
N ILE A 192 5.40 19.37 -5.39
CA ILE A 192 6.35 18.28 -5.44
C ILE A 192 6.63 17.78 -4.03
N THR A 193 6.78 16.48 -3.90
CA THR A 193 7.34 15.84 -2.70
C THR A 193 8.62 15.13 -3.12
N LEU A 194 9.69 15.27 -2.34
CA LEU A 194 10.87 14.42 -2.41
C LEU A 194 10.92 13.56 -1.15
N ARG A 195 11.26 12.28 -1.32
CA ARG A 195 11.29 11.33 -0.21
C ARG A 195 12.63 10.62 -0.15
N TYR A 196 13.16 10.51 1.05
CA TYR A 196 14.16 9.51 1.37
C TYR A 196 13.44 8.22 1.79
N LEU A 197 13.82 7.09 1.19
CA LEU A 197 13.22 5.78 1.43
C LEU A 197 14.24 4.88 2.12
N LYS A 198 13.84 4.30 3.25
CA LYS A 198 14.62 3.30 3.99
C LYS A 198 13.87 1.98 4.00
N GLY A 199 14.36 1.00 3.23
CA GLY A 199 13.78 -0.33 3.15
C GLY A 199 14.10 -1.17 4.39
N VAL A 200 13.12 -1.39 5.26
CA VAL A 200 13.29 -2.19 6.48
C VAL A 200 13.55 -3.64 6.13
N GLY A 201 12.75 -4.20 5.23
CA GLY A 201 12.93 -5.56 4.75
C GLY A 201 11.85 -5.95 3.75
N TYR A 202 12.16 -6.96 2.95
CA TYR A 202 11.21 -7.53 2.01
C TYR A 202 11.40 -9.05 1.91
N THR A 203 10.33 -9.73 1.53
CA THR A 203 10.33 -11.14 1.16
C THR A 203 9.44 -11.29 -0.08
N ALA A 204 9.93 -11.98 -1.10
CA ALA A 204 9.19 -12.25 -2.32
C ALA A 204 9.34 -13.72 -2.70
N ILE A 205 8.22 -14.35 -3.04
CA ILE A 205 8.17 -15.65 -3.72
C ILE A 205 7.44 -15.43 -5.03
N THR A 206 8.07 -15.76 -6.14
CA THR A 206 7.39 -15.86 -7.44
C THR A 206 7.50 -17.28 -7.93
N SER A 207 6.40 -17.83 -8.40
CA SER A 207 6.37 -19.17 -8.99
C SER A 207 6.02 -19.05 -10.47
N ASP A 208 6.67 -19.85 -11.31
CA ASP A 208 6.21 -20.06 -12.70
C ASP A 208 5.14 -21.15 -12.75
N ASN A 209 5.27 -22.15 -11.87
CA ASN A 209 4.36 -23.28 -11.73
C ASN A 209 4.55 -23.94 -10.36
N LEU A 210 3.47 -24.45 -9.78
CA LEU A 210 3.48 -25.29 -8.60
C LEU A 210 2.37 -26.33 -8.72
N ASP A 211 2.78 -27.56 -9.04
CA ASP A 211 1.89 -28.70 -9.24
C ASP A 211 1.99 -29.63 -8.02
N GLY A 212 0.86 -29.94 -7.42
CA GLY A 212 0.87 -30.76 -6.22
C GLY A 212 -0.50 -31.27 -5.79
N GLU A 213 -0.51 -31.95 -4.67
CA GLU A 213 -1.73 -32.35 -3.99
C GLU A 213 -1.58 -32.21 -2.49
N TYR A 214 -2.71 -31.96 -1.84
CA TYR A 214 -2.81 -31.94 -0.40
C TYR A 214 -3.36 -33.28 0.08
N GLN A 215 -2.57 -33.99 0.89
CA GLN A 215 -2.95 -35.25 1.51
C GLN A 215 -3.23 -35.03 2.99
N THR A 216 -4.47 -35.29 3.40
CA THR A 216 -4.81 -35.32 4.83
C THR A 216 -4.28 -36.61 5.44
N THR A 217 -3.35 -36.51 6.38
CA THR A 217 -3.05 -37.61 7.31
C THR A 217 -3.73 -37.33 8.65
N GLN A 218 -3.93 -38.35 9.49
CA GLN A 218 -4.65 -38.22 10.77
C GLN A 218 -4.00 -37.21 11.75
N THR A 219 -2.74 -36.80 11.52
CA THR A 219 -1.99 -35.95 12.45
C THR A 219 -1.41 -34.68 11.82
N ASP A 220 -1.02 -34.70 10.54
CA ASP A 220 -0.54 -33.51 9.82
C ASP A 220 -0.94 -33.55 8.34
N PRO A 221 -1.44 -32.45 7.78
CA PRO A 221 -1.57 -32.35 6.35
C PRO A 221 -0.21 -32.28 5.63
N ILE A 222 -0.09 -33.00 4.51
CA ILE A 222 1.11 -33.03 3.67
C ILE A 222 0.81 -32.37 2.32
N LEU A 223 1.62 -31.37 1.96
CA LEU A 223 1.68 -30.80 0.63
C LEU A 223 2.68 -31.59 -0.21
N ARG A 224 2.19 -32.49 -1.06
CA ARG A 224 3.01 -33.28 -1.99
C ARG A 224 3.21 -32.50 -3.28
N ILE A 225 4.43 -32.08 -3.56
CA ILE A 225 4.81 -31.28 -4.72
C ILE A 225 5.41 -32.19 -5.79
N TYR A 226 4.80 -32.21 -6.97
CA TYR A 226 5.28 -32.97 -8.12
C TYR A 226 6.28 -32.19 -8.95
N ASN A 227 6.00 -30.90 -9.14
CA ASN A 227 6.79 -30.02 -9.98
C ASN A 227 6.66 -28.59 -9.48
N THR A 228 7.78 -27.88 -9.40
CA THR A 228 7.81 -26.49 -8.97
C THR A 228 8.99 -25.76 -9.58
N ASN A 229 8.80 -24.47 -9.85
CA ASN A 229 9.87 -23.53 -10.10
C ASN A 229 9.56 -22.25 -9.31
N LEU A 230 10.26 -22.07 -8.19
CA LEU A 230 10.04 -20.95 -7.28
C LEU A 230 11.29 -20.08 -7.23
N HIS A 231 11.13 -18.79 -7.43
CA HIS A 231 12.14 -17.80 -7.11
C HIS A 231 11.82 -17.19 -5.74
N TYR A 232 12.78 -17.26 -4.83
CA TYR A 232 12.70 -16.68 -3.49
C TYR A 232 13.75 -15.59 -3.33
N GLY A 233 13.32 -14.43 -2.85
CA GLY A 233 14.20 -13.31 -2.53
C GLY A 233 13.84 -12.69 -1.19
N THR A 234 14.84 -12.40 -0.37
CA THR A 234 14.64 -11.72 0.92
C THR A 234 15.82 -10.82 1.27
N ALA A 235 15.53 -9.69 1.91
CA ALA A 235 16.56 -8.80 2.45
C ALA A 235 16.04 -8.01 3.65
N GLY A 236 16.96 -7.49 4.46
CA GLY A 236 16.65 -6.64 5.59
C GLY A 236 16.23 -7.42 6.83
N ILE A 237 15.42 -6.80 7.69
CA ILE A 237 14.91 -7.41 8.92
C ILE A 237 13.60 -8.13 8.60
N SER A 238 13.41 -9.33 9.15
CA SER A 238 12.12 -10.02 9.12
C SER A 238 11.09 -9.19 9.89
N VAL A 239 10.22 -8.51 9.15
CA VAL A 239 9.00 -7.91 9.68
C VAL A 239 7.95 -8.98 9.50
N GLY A 240 7.31 -9.46 10.58
CA GLY A 240 6.30 -10.52 10.51
C GLY A 240 5.07 -10.11 9.68
N SER A 241 3.91 -10.74 9.93
CA SER A 241 2.67 -10.47 9.18
C SER A 241 2.07 -9.06 9.38
N GLY A 242 2.72 -8.15 10.12
CA GLY A 242 2.22 -6.81 10.40
C GLY A 242 3.28 -5.82 10.87
N LEU A 243 2.89 -4.55 10.95
CA LEU A 243 3.69 -3.48 11.56
C LEU A 243 3.53 -3.52 13.09
N ASP A 244 4.65 -3.61 13.79
CA ASP A 244 4.67 -3.50 15.26
C ASP A 244 4.93 -2.03 15.64
N ALA A 245 3.90 -1.38 16.18
CA ALA A 245 3.98 0.03 16.57
C ALA A 245 5.07 0.28 17.62
N SER A 246 5.40 -0.72 18.46
CA SER A 246 6.47 -0.60 19.46
C SER A 246 7.87 -0.53 18.84
N LYS A 247 8.03 -1.02 17.60
CA LYS A 247 9.30 -1.07 16.85
C LYS A 247 9.40 0.02 15.78
N ILE A 248 8.51 1.01 15.80
CA ILE A 248 8.49 2.06 14.77
C ILE A 248 9.84 2.80 14.68
N THR A 249 10.49 3.08 15.81
CA THR A 249 11.81 3.72 15.86
C THR A 249 12.89 2.82 15.25
N ASP A 250 12.80 1.51 15.44
CA ASP A 250 13.74 0.54 14.87
C ASP A 250 13.64 0.53 13.34
N TYR A 251 12.45 0.72 12.78
CA TYR A 251 12.25 0.80 11.33
C TYR A 251 12.99 2.01 10.70
N PHE A 252 13.13 3.11 11.43
CA PHE A 252 13.93 4.26 10.98
C PHE A 252 15.43 4.10 11.23
N THR A 253 15.85 3.27 12.19
CA THR A 253 17.27 3.12 12.59
C THR A 253 17.94 1.83 12.13
N ALA A 254 17.17 0.86 11.63
CA ALA A 254 17.63 -0.46 11.20
C ALA A 254 18.87 -0.43 10.29
N LYS A 255 19.86 -1.28 10.63
CA LYS A 255 21.12 -1.45 9.88
C LYS A 255 20.96 -2.47 8.77
N ASN A 256 21.85 -2.45 7.77
CA ASN A 256 21.83 -3.38 6.62
C ASN A 256 20.50 -3.38 5.85
N THR A 257 19.88 -2.21 5.77
CA THR A 257 18.57 -1.97 5.13
C THR A 257 18.72 -1.46 3.69
N GLY A 258 17.64 -1.54 2.93
CA GLY A 258 17.56 -0.97 1.59
C GLY A 258 17.53 0.57 1.63
N GLY A 259 17.99 1.21 0.56
CA GLY A 259 18.00 2.67 0.45
C GLY A 259 17.48 3.14 -0.90
N GLY A 260 16.74 4.24 -0.91
CA GLY A 260 16.14 4.78 -2.12
C GLY A 260 15.71 6.22 -2.00
N VAL A 261 15.27 6.76 -3.14
CA VAL A 261 14.61 8.06 -3.21
C VAL A 261 13.28 7.88 -3.92
N GLY A 262 12.31 8.70 -3.52
CA GLY A 262 11.00 8.76 -4.12
C GLY A 262 10.55 10.19 -4.39
N ALA A 263 9.54 10.36 -5.23
CA ALA A 263 8.95 11.65 -5.53
C ALA A 263 7.44 11.55 -5.76
N ASP A 264 6.75 12.67 -5.55
CA ASP A 264 5.39 12.90 -6.03
C ASP A 264 5.32 14.19 -6.81
N LEU A 265 4.42 14.22 -7.79
CA LEU A 265 4.08 15.41 -8.55
C LEU A 265 2.57 15.62 -8.49
N GLY A 266 2.17 16.86 -8.23
CA GLY A 266 0.78 17.21 -8.00
C GLY A 266 0.34 18.45 -8.75
N PHE A 267 -0.89 18.41 -9.25
CA PHE A 267 -1.55 19.51 -9.94
C PHE A 267 -3.00 19.64 -9.45
N VAL A 268 -3.47 20.88 -9.25
CA VAL A 268 -4.87 21.19 -8.92
C VAL A 268 -5.33 22.42 -9.70
N TYR A 269 -6.50 22.31 -10.32
CA TYR A 269 -7.23 23.42 -10.91
C TYR A 269 -8.51 23.70 -10.11
N GLU A 270 -8.76 24.97 -9.83
CA GLU A 270 -9.98 25.42 -9.15
C GLU A 270 -10.68 26.52 -9.95
N PHE A 271 -11.98 26.33 -10.18
CA PHE A 271 -12.88 27.34 -10.71
C PHE A 271 -13.65 28.00 -9.56
N ARG A 272 -13.41 29.31 -9.37
CA ARG A 272 -13.87 30.15 -8.25
C ARG A 272 -14.77 31.29 -8.77
N PRO A 273 -16.01 31.01 -9.22
CA PRO A 273 -16.86 32.03 -9.88
C PRO A 273 -17.24 33.20 -8.95
N LYS A 274 -17.29 32.95 -7.64
CA LYS A 274 -17.61 33.91 -6.58
C LYS A 274 -16.37 34.41 -5.85
N TYR A 275 -15.21 34.48 -6.51
CA TYR A 275 -13.95 34.88 -5.85
C TYR A 275 -14.02 36.25 -5.17
N LYS A 276 -14.86 37.18 -5.67
CA LYS A 276 -15.07 38.51 -5.09
C LYS A 276 -15.69 38.47 -3.69
N ASP A 277 -16.51 37.47 -3.39
CA ASP A 277 -17.17 37.32 -2.08
C ASP A 277 -16.16 36.99 -0.97
N ASN A 278 -14.97 36.52 -1.36
CA ASN A 278 -13.87 36.19 -0.46
C ASN A 278 -12.75 37.23 -0.52
N LEU A 279 -13.02 38.45 -0.99
CA LEU A 279 -12.05 39.55 -0.91
C LEU A 279 -12.30 40.36 0.36
N TYR A 280 -11.24 40.78 1.01
CA TYR A 280 -11.28 41.68 2.16
C TYR A 280 -10.12 42.67 2.12
N ASP A 281 -10.26 43.76 2.88
CA ASP A 281 -9.25 44.82 2.98
C ASP A 281 -8.63 44.80 4.38
N MET A 282 -7.30 44.90 4.47
CA MET A 282 -6.54 44.87 5.72
C MET A 282 -5.18 45.54 5.53
N ASP A 283 -4.64 46.19 6.57
CA ASP A 283 -3.30 46.80 6.56
C ASP A 283 -3.03 47.70 5.33
N ASN A 284 -3.98 48.57 5.00
CA ASN A 284 -3.97 49.47 3.83
C ASN A 284 -3.83 48.76 2.46
N LYS A 285 -4.12 47.45 2.40
CA LYS A 285 -4.20 46.68 1.16
C LYS A 285 -5.64 46.28 0.92
N THR A 286 -6.12 46.54 -0.29
CA THR A 286 -7.47 46.17 -0.72
C THR A 286 -7.46 44.92 -1.60
N GLY A 287 -8.57 44.19 -1.61
CA GLY A 287 -8.75 43.02 -2.48
C GLY A 287 -7.88 41.83 -2.13
N ILE A 288 -7.60 41.61 -0.84
CA ILE A 288 -6.89 40.42 -0.37
C ILE A 288 -7.85 39.24 -0.38
N MET A 289 -7.41 38.10 -0.92
CA MET A 289 -8.21 36.87 -0.90
C MET A 289 -8.19 36.20 0.48
N ASP A 290 -9.37 35.97 1.06
CA ASP A 290 -9.61 35.19 2.27
C ASP A 290 -9.42 33.70 1.98
N ARG A 291 -8.22 33.21 2.31
CA ARG A 291 -7.81 31.81 2.11
C ARG A 291 -8.33 30.88 3.19
N SER A 292 -8.97 31.40 4.25
CA SER A 292 -9.58 30.54 5.28
C SER A 292 -10.84 29.82 4.76
N LYS A 293 -11.45 30.33 3.68
CA LYS A 293 -12.70 29.82 3.13
C LYS A 293 -12.52 29.11 1.78
N PRO A 294 -13.16 27.95 1.59
CA PRO A 294 -13.31 27.36 0.25
C PRO A 294 -13.96 28.33 -0.73
N SER A 295 -13.23 28.65 -1.80
CA SER A 295 -13.68 29.58 -2.85
C SER A 295 -14.10 28.88 -4.14
N TYR A 296 -13.82 27.58 -4.28
CA TYR A 296 -14.09 26.85 -5.51
C TYR A 296 -15.54 26.41 -5.60
N LYS A 297 -16.06 26.42 -6.83
CA LYS A 297 -17.26 25.71 -7.23
C LYS A 297 -16.93 24.35 -7.82
N LEU A 298 -15.81 24.26 -8.54
CA LEU A 298 -15.29 23.02 -9.10
C LEU A 298 -13.79 22.96 -8.84
N ARG A 299 -13.32 21.81 -8.39
CA ARG A 299 -11.90 21.47 -8.26
C ARG A 299 -11.64 20.21 -9.06
N ILE A 300 -10.58 20.22 -9.85
CA ILE A 300 -10.05 19.04 -10.54
C ILE A 300 -8.60 18.88 -10.09
N SER A 301 -8.21 17.66 -9.76
CA SER A 301 -6.86 17.34 -9.31
C SER A 301 -6.30 16.14 -10.05
N ALA A 302 -4.99 16.17 -10.25
CA ALA A 302 -4.22 15.04 -10.75
C ALA A 302 -2.89 14.98 -10.00
N ALA A 303 -2.46 13.79 -9.60
CA ALA A 303 -1.17 13.57 -8.99
C ALA A 303 -0.59 12.22 -9.41
N VAL A 304 0.73 12.16 -9.56
CA VAL A 304 1.46 10.90 -9.65
C VAL A 304 2.29 10.79 -8.38
N THR A 305 1.97 9.79 -7.55
CA THR A 305 2.59 9.59 -6.25
C THR A 305 3.43 8.32 -6.23
N ASP A 306 4.37 8.25 -5.29
CA ASP A 306 5.21 7.08 -5.05
C ASP A 306 6.04 6.69 -6.28
N ILE A 307 6.56 7.69 -7.01
CA ILE A 307 7.56 7.47 -8.06
C ILE A 307 8.86 7.13 -7.35
N GLY A 308 9.44 5.94 -7.56
CA GLY A 308 10.74 5.64 -6.98
C GLY A 308 10.98 4.16 -6.76
N SER A 309 12.06 3.88 -6.04
CA SER A 309 12.48 2.51 -5.75
C SER A 309 13.45 2.44 -4.59
N ILE A 310 13.46 1.30 -3.91
CA ILE A 310 14.38 0.94 -2.85
C ILE A 310 15.38 -0.07 -3.40
N ASN A 311 16.67 0.16 -3.18
CA ASN A 311 17.73 -0.74 -3.59
C ASN A 311 18.31 -1.45 -2.36
N TYR A 312 18.26 -2.78 -2.35
CA TYR A 312 18.86 -3.64 -1.35
C TYR A 312 20.21 -4.11 -1.89
N LYS A 313 21.31 -3.56 -1.36
CA LYS A 313 22.68 -3.81 -1.84
C LYS A 313 23.46 -4.82 -0.98
N THR A 314 23.08 -4.99 0.28
CA THR A 314 23.80 -5.80 1.28
C THR A 314 22.82 -6.74 1.96
N GLY A 315 23.24 -7.98 2.25
CA GLY A 315 22.42 -8.95 2.99
C GLY A 315 21.21 -9.50 2.23
N ASN A 316 21.04 -9.12 0.96
CA ASN A 316 20.03 -9.68 0.08
C ASN A 316 20.39 -11.12 -0.27
N LYS A 317 19.41 -12.02 -0.22
CA LYS A 317 19.57 -13.42 -0.55
C LYS A 317 18.49 -13.80 -1.55
N VAL A 318 18.92 -14.40 -2.64
CA VAL A 318 18.05 -14.82 -3.74
C VAL A 318 18.42 -16.25 -4.11
N ILE A 319 17.42 -17.06 -4.44
CA ILE A 319 17.60 -18.46 -4.84
C ILE A 319 16.43 -18.91 -5.71
N ASN A 320 16.71 -19.75 -6.70
CA ASN A 320 15.68 -20.43 -7.48
C ASN A 320 15.58 -21.88 -7.02
N PHE A 321 14.40 -22.33 -6.63
CA PHE A 321 14.12 -23.71 -6.25
C PHE A 321 13.46 -24.45 -7.41
N ALA A 322 13.92 -25.69 -7.64
CA ALA A 322 13.29 -26.62 -8.56
C ALA A 322 13.31 -28.05 -7.99
N ASN A 323 12.41 -28.92 -8.46
CA ASN A 323 12.45 -30.35 -8.12
C ASN A 323 13.78 -30.97 -8.59
N LYS A 324 14.53 -31.58 -7.67
CA LYS A 324 15.83 -32.22 -7.95
C LYS A 324 15.69 -33.64 -8.51
N THR A 325 14.58 -34.31 -8.17
CA THR A 325 14.33 -35.71 -8.49
C THR A 325 13.00 -35.86 -9.20
N SER A 326 12.82 -36.99 -9.89
CA SER A 326 11.52 -37.37 -10.45
C SER A 326 10.50 -37.79 -9.38
N ALA A 327 10.91 -37.84 -8.11
CA ALA A 327 10.05 -38.20 -7.00
C ALA A 327 9.35 -36.95 -6.43
N PRO A 328 8.07 -37.07 -6.00
CA PRO A 328 7.37 -35.97 -5.35
C PRO A 328 8.05 -35.56 -4.04
N ALA A 329 8.02 -34.27 -3.71
CA ALA A 329 8.53 -33.70 -2.48
C ALA A 329 7.40 -33.47 -1.48
N ASP A 330 7.48 -34.06 -0.29
CA ASP A 330 6.47 -33.89 0.76
C ASP A 330 6.86 -32.76 1.71
N ILE A 331 6.07 -31.68 1.70
CA ILE A 331 6.22 -30.51 2.57
C ILE A 331 5.12 -30.51 3.63
N LYS A 332 5.47 -30.15 4.87
CA LYS A 332 4.48 -29.85 5.91
C LYS A 332 4.30 -28.33 6.02
N GLY A 333 3.05 -27.86 5.96
CA GLY A 333 2.73 -26.43 6.02
C GLY A 333 3.24 -25.75 7.30
N SER A 334 3.05 -26.40 8.45
CA SER A 334 3.54 -25.94 9.77
C SER A 334 5.07 -25.81 9.83
N GLU A 335 5.79 -26.71 9.16
CA GLU A 335 7.25 -26.64 9.08
C GLU A 335 7.71 -25.53 8.11
N LEU A 336 7.01 -25.35 6.99
CA LEU A 336 7.33 -24.30 6.02
C LEU A 336 7.10 -22.90 6.58
N ALA A 337 5.95 -22.67 7.24
CA ALA A 337 5.56 -21.37 7.78
C ALA A 337 6.59 -20.81 8.77
N ASN A 338 7.14 -21.67 9.64
CA ASN A 338 8.15 -21.28 10.63
C ASN A 338 9.51 -20.92 10.01
N ARG A 339 9.74 -21.25 8.73
CA ARG A 339 11.05 -21.15 8.07
C ARG A 339 11.08 -20.12 6.95
N VAL A 340 9.93 -19.70 6.42
CA VAL A 340 9.84 -18.82 5.24
C VAL A 340 10.53 -17.45 5.39
N ASN A 341 10.71 -17.00 6.63
CA ASN A 341 11.37 -15.72 6.93
C ASN A 341 12.87 -15.86 7.23
N ASP A 342 13.38 -17.09 7.38
CA ASP A 342 14.80 -17.36 7.57
C ASP A 342 15.34 -18.11 6.36
N TYR A 343 16.11 -17.40 5.52
CA TYR A 343 16.64 -17.96 4.28
C TYR A 343 17.36 -19.28 4.48
N GLN A 344 18.23 -19.41 5.50
CA GLN A 344 19.03 -20.61 5.66
C GLN A 344 18.16 -21.80 6.08
N SER A 345 17.22 -21.57 6.99
CA SER A 345 16.29 -22.57 7.46
C SER A 345 15.34 -23.01 6.35
N LEU A 346 14.87 -22.09 5.50
CA LEU A 346 14.05 -22.40 4.33
C LEU A 346 14.82 -23.25 3.32
N VAL A 347 16.03 -22.81 2.94
CA VAL A 347 16.88 -23.52 1.96
C VAL A 347 17.21 -24.93 2.45
N SER A 348 17.70 -25.06 3.69
CA SER A 348 18.04 -26.37 4.26
C SER A 348 16.82 -27.29 4.34
N TYR A 349 15.64 -26.74 4.65
CA TYR A 349 14.41 -27.50 4.72
C TYR A 349 13.96 -28.01 3.35
N LEU A 350 13.88 -27.13 2.34
CA LEU A 350 13.47 -27.51 1.01
C LEU A 350 14.44 -28.52 0.37
N ASP A 351 15.75 -28.34 0.54
CA ASP A 351 16.75 -29.29 0.04
C ASP A 351 16.58 -30.68 0.70
N SER A 352 16.27 -30.73 2.00
CA SER A 352 15.98 -31.98 2.72
C SER A 352 14.72 -32.69 2.22
N ARG A 353 13.82 -31.98 1.53
CA ARG A 353 12.60 -32.52 0.91
C ARG A 353 12.77 -32.81 -0.58
N GLY A 354 13.96 -32.61 -1.17
CA GLY A 354 14.21 -32.84 -2.60
C GLY A 354 13.90 -31.66 -3.52
N ILE A 355 13.64 -30.48 -2.96
CA ILE A 355 13.48 -29.22 -3.69
C ILE A 355 14.78 -28.43 -3.51
N ALA A 356 15.70 -28.57 -4.46
CA ALA A 356 17.00 -27.94 -4.34
C ALA A 356 16.97 -26.53 -4.91
N GLY A 357 17.66 -25.63 -4.22
CA GLY A 357 18.02 -24.34 -4.75
C GLY A 357 19.14 -24.47 -5.77
N ASP A 358 19.13 -23.63 -6.80
CA ASP A 358 20.32 -23.40 -7.61
C ASP A 358 21.48 -22.97 -6.70
N SER A 359 22.69 -23.44 -7.00
CA SER A 359 23.88 -23.24 -6.15
C SER A 359 24.37 -21.78 -6.10
N GLY A 360 23.55 -20.84 -6.55
CA GLY A 360 23.77 -19.40 -6.46
C GLY A 360 23.25 -18.84 -5.15
N THR A 361 23.92 -19.10 -4.02
CA THR A 361 23.79 -18.25 -2.82
C THR A 361 24.31 -16.86 -3.18
N GLY A 362 23.46 -16.05 -3.80
CA GLY A 362 23.87 -14.80 -4.42
C GLY A 362 23.45 -13.62 -3.59
N THR A 363 24.42 -12.89 -3.03
CA THR A 363 24.18 -11.48 -2.66
C THR A 363 23.97 -10.68 -3.94
N GLN A 364 22.75 -10.76 -4.47
CA GLN A 364 22.35 -9.98 -5.64
C GLN A 364 21.88 -8.60 -5.20
N LYS A 365 21.89 -7.62 -6.09
CA LYS A 365 21.25 -6.33 -5.83
C LYS A 365 19.78 -6.45 -6.24
N THR A 366 18.86 -6.30 -5.30
CA THR A 366 17.43 -6.23 -5.64
C THR A 366 16.95 -4.80 -5.61
N LYS A 367 16.18 -4.41 -6.62
CA LYS A 367 15.52 -3.11 -6.72
C LYS A 367 14.02 -3.31 -6.64
N LEU A 368 13.42 -2.89 -5.53
CA LEU A 368 11.96 -2.89 -5.35
C LEU A 368 11.43 -1.54 -5.79
N LYS A 369 10.53 -1.52 -6.78
CA LYS A 369 9.82 -0.29 -7.17
C LYS A 369 8.73 0.02 -6.16
N LEU A 370 8.53 1.29 -5.87
CA LEU A 370 7.38 1.72 -5.11
C LEU A 370 6.09 1.50 -5.92
N PRO A 371 4.93 1.34 -5.26
CA PRO A 371 3.63 1.22 -5.92
C PRO A 371 3.18 2.58 -6.46
N THR A 372 3.79 3.02 -7.55
CA THR A 372 3.47 4.30 -8.19
C THR A 372 1.99 4.36 -8.54
N MET A 373 1.33 5.44 -8.12
CA MET A 373 -0.12 5.59 -8.25
C MET A 373 -0.45 6.89 -9.00
N LEU A 374 -1.40 6.79 -9.93
CA LEU A 374 -2.05 7.95 -10.54
C LEU A 374 -3.34 8.23 -9.75
N MET A 375 -3.44 9.43 -9.19
CA MET A 375 -4.65 9.90 -8.51
C MET A 375 -5.29 10.99 -9.35
N ILE A 376 -6.59 10.84 -9.63
CA ILE A 376 -7.41 11.84 -10.31
C ILE A 376 -8.61 12.11 -9.41
N GLY A 377 -8.91 13.39 -9.20
CA GLY A 377 -10.01 13.82 -8.35
C GLY A 377 -10.83 14.92 -9.01
N ALA A 378 -12.13 14.92 -8.69
CA ALA A 378 -13.04 16.01 -8.99
C ALA A 378 -13.95 16.25 -7.78
N ASP A 379 -14.17 17.50 -7.43
CA ASP A 379 -14.99 17.93 -6.30
C ASP A 379 -15.83 19.14 -6.72
N TYR A 380 -17.14 19.12 -6.40
CA TYR A 380 -18.10 20.11 -6.85
C TYR A 380 -18.94 20.64 -5.68
N HIS A 381 -18.66 21.88 -5.28
CA HIS A 381 -19.42 22.57 -4.25
C HIS A 381 -20.84 22.92 -4.76
N ALA A 382 -21.81 22.06 -4.40
CA ALA A 382 -23.18 22.14 -4.86
C ALA A 382 -23.99 23.20 -4.10
N VAL A 383 -23.99 23.11 -2.77
CA VAL A 383 -24.71 24.00 -1.85
C VAL A 383 -23.94 24.12 -0.54
N LYS A 384 -24.29 25.09 0.33
CA LYS A 384 -23.59 25.37 1.59
C LYS A 384 -23.25 24.08 2.36
N ASN A 385 -21.95 23.85 2.57
CA ASN A 385 -21.37 22.69 3.28
C ASN A 385 -21.53 21.32 2.59
N LEU A 386 -22.04 21.27 1.35
CA LEU A 386 -22.13 20.05 0.54
C LEU A 386 -21.20 20.18 -0.68
N TYR A 387 -20.15 19.37 -0.65
CA TYR A 387 -19.07 19.28 -1.63
C TYR A 387 -19.14 17.95 -2.39
#